data_AF-A0A956IQE1-F1
#
_entry.id   AF-A0A956IQE1-F1
#
_cell.length_a   1.000
_cell.length_b   1.000
_cell.length_c   1.000
_cell.angle_alpha   90.00
_cell.angle_beta   90.00
_cell.angle_gamma   90.00
#
_symmetry.space_group_name_H-M   'P 1'
#
loop_
_entity.id
_entity.type
_entity.pdbx_description
1 polymer ?
#
loop_
_entity_poly.entity_id
_entity_poly.type
_entity_poly.pdbx_seq_one_letter_code
_entity_poly.pdbx_strand_id
1 'polypeptide(L)'
;PEHHLMLTLAVPGVLVGFAGLGIAWFFYISKNGQPAQELAEKAPGVHRFLMNKWWVDEFYEETFIGAVDALAEFFTWADKWIVDGIVARLTAGIVQVTGTVLRYAQTGRVQAYAAAMVLGTACLGWFMLTPHANAKPFENHRTGSYRMEAAPGLGYSYRWSSKQGDGDFQYDAGDEFGDNRTTSFNLERGAARTVRLEVQDAFGHHSSWENEVARPKDERPPGSAPANMAIQQDDQGRPHLVLPPGHPAPQGDSQ
;
A
#
# COMPACT_ATOMS: atom_id res chain seq x y z
N PRO A 1 -47.35 -17.52 -53.19
CA PRO A 1 -47.37 -16.16 -52.59
C PRO A 1 -45.97 -15.59 -52.26
N GLU A 2 -45.01 -16.40 -51.78
CA GLU A 2 -43.69 -15.89 -51.35
C GLU A 2 -42.76 -15.48 -52.50
N HIS A 3 -42.81 -16.15 -53.66
CA HIS A 3 -41.98 -15.80 -54.83
C HIS A 3 -42.32 -14.43 -55.44
N HIS A 4 -43.58 -13.98 -55.35
CA HIS A 4 -43.95 -12.65 -55.84
C HIS A 4 -43.43 -11.53 -54.94
N LEU A 5 -43.33 -11.77 -53.62
CA LEU A 5 -42.80 -10.81 -52.64
C LEU A 5 -41.29 -10.62 -52.80
N MET A 6 -40.55 -11.71 -53.04
CA MET A 6 -39.11 -11.64 -53.31
C MET A 6 -38.82 -10.90 -54.62
N LEU A 7 -39.63 -11.14 -55.65
CA LEU A 7 -39.42 -10.55 -56.97
C LEU A 7 -39.77 -9.05 -56.99
N THR A 8 -40.82 -8.62 -56.27
CA THR A 8 -41.17 -7.18 -56.16
C THR A 8 -40.15 -6.37 -55.36
N LEU A 9 -39.44 -6.98 -54.41
CA LEU A 9 -38.36 -6.31 -53.66
C LEU A 9 -37.02 -6.33 -54.41
N ALA A 10 -36.73 -7.42 -55.15
CA ALA A 10 -35.46 -7.56 -55.86
C ALA A 10 -35.41 -6.76 -57.17
N VAL A 11 -36.50 -6.71 -57.93
CA VAL A 11 -36.53 -6.06 -59.25
C VAL A 11 -36.12 -4.58 -59.21
N PRO A 12 -36.60 -3.75 -58.25
CA PRO A 12 -36.16 -2.36 -58.14
C PRO A 12 -34.66 -2.21 -57.90
N GLY A 13 -34.07 -3.01 -57.00
CA GLY A 13 -32.64 -2.96 -56.71
C GLY A 13 -31.79 -3.37 -57.91
N VAL A 14 -32.22 -4.41 -58.63
CA VAL A 14 -31.56 -4.87 -59.86
C VAL A 14 -31.64 -3.79 -60.95
N LEU A 15 -32.80 -3.16 -61.14
CA LEU A 15 -32.96 -2.07 -62.10
C LEU A 15 -32.08 -0.86 -61.76
N VAL A 16 -31.99 -0.48 -60.48
CA VAL A 16 -31.10 0.61 -60.03
C VAL A 16 -29.63 0.24 -60.24
N GLY A 17 -29.23 -1.01 -59.96
CA GLY A 17 -27.89 -1.51 -60.21
C GLY A 17 -27.50 -1.43 -61.70
N PHE A 18 -28.38 -1.90 -62.59
CA PHE A 18 -28.17 -1.79 -64.05
C PHE A 18 -28.18 -0.35 -64.54
N ALA A 19 -29.03 0.52 -63.97
CA ALA A 19 -28.99 1.94 -64.27
C ALA A 19 -27.66 2.58 -63.86
N GLY A 20 -27.14 2.27 -62.66
CA GLY A 20 -25.83 2.72 -62.20
C GLY A 20 -24.69 2.23 -63.07
N LEU A 21 -24.73 0.96 -63.49
CA LEU A 21 -23.76 0.38 -64.43
C LEU A 21 -23.81 1.07 -65.80
N GLY A 22 -25.02 1.33 -66.32
CA GLY A 22 -25.22 2.06 -67.57
C GLY A 22 -24.66 3.49 -67.52
N ILE A 23 -24.88 4.19 -66.40
CA ILE A 23 -24.33 5.53 -66.16
C ILE A 23 -22.79 5.47 -66.13
N ALA A 24 -22.21 4.51 -65.41
CA ALA A 24 -20.76 4.34 -65.35
C ALA A 24 -20.17 4.02 -66.75
N TRP A 25 -20.80 3.12 -67.51
CA TRP A 25 -20.39 2.79 -68.87
C TRP A 25 -20.42 4.01 -69.79
N PHE A 26 -21.47 4.82 -69.72
CA PHE A 26 -21.55 6.05 -70.50
C PHE A 26 -20.45 7.06 -70.12
N PHE A 27 -20.24 7.28 -68.81
CA PHE A 27 -19.25 8.24 -68.31
C PHE A 27 -17.82 7.85 -68.69
N TYR A 28 -17.45 6.58 -68.50
CA TYR A 28 -16.07 6.13 -68.63
C TYR A 28 -15.73 5.54 -70.01
N ILE A 29 -16.65 4.84 -70.67
CA ILE A 29 -16.38 4.15 -71.96
C ILE A 29 -16.88 4.97 -73.15
N SER A 30 -18.10 5.50 -73.11
CA SER A 30 -18.65 6.26 -74.25
C SER A 30 -18.07 7.68 -74.38
N LYS A 31 -17.73 8.31 -73.25
CA LYS A 31 -17.24 9.70 -73.17
C LYS A 31 -15.82 9.84 -72.60
N ASN A 32 -15.07 8.74 -72.46
CA ASN A 32 -13.67 8.73 -71.97
C ASN A 32 -13.45 9.54 -70.68
N GLY A 33 -14.43 9.58 -69.77
CA GLY A 33 -14.30 10.26 -68.48
C GLY A 33 -14.52 11.78 -68.48
N GLN A 34 -14.76 12.43 -69.63
CA GLN A 34 -15.05 13.87 -69.70
C GLN A 34 -16.18 14.33 -68.75
N PRO A 35 -17.36 13.69 -68.70
CA PRO A 35 -18.43 14.11 -67.78
C PRO A 35 -18.08 13.91 -66.30
N ALA A 36 -17.19 12.95 -65.97
CA ALA A 36 -16.68 12.79 -64.61
C ALA A 36 -15.72 13.93 -64.22
N GLN A 37 -14.87 14.37 -65.16
CA GLN A 37 -13.96 15.49 -64.97
C GLN A 37 -14.71 16.82 -64.81
N GLU A 38 -15.72 17.09 -65.65
CA GLU A 38 -16.56 18.29 -65.49
C GLU A 38 -17.28 18.32 -64.13
N LEU A 39 -17.70 17.17 -63.62
CA LEU A 39 -18.33 17.07 -62.30
C LEU A 39 -17.32 17.33 -61.17
N ALA A 40 -16.09 16.85 -61.33
CA ALA A 40 -14.98 17.13 -60.42
C ALA A 40 -14.60 18.62 -60.41
N GLU A 41 -14.63 19.29 -61.56
CA GLU A 41 -14.35 20.73 -61.68
C GLU A 41 -15.48 21.61 -61.12
N LYS A 42 -16.73 21.17 -61.22
CA LYS A 42 -17.90 21.86 -60.65
C LYS A 42 -17.96 21.77 -59.13
N ALA A 43 -17.45 20.69 -58.55
CA ALA A 43 -17.44 20.45 -57.11
C ALA A 43 -16.05 19.98 -56.62
N PRO A 44 -15.00 20.82 -56.74
CA PRO A 44 -13.62 20.42 -56.46
C PRO A 44 -13.40 20.04 -55.00
N GLY A 45 -14.16 20.64 -54.07
CA GLY A 45 -14.11 20.28 -52.64
C GLY A 45 -14.62 18.88 -52.36
N VAL A 46 -15.78 18.50 -52.91
CA VAL A 46 -16.36 17.16 -52.75
C VAL A 46 -15.48 16.10 -53.42
N HIS A 47 -14.97 16.40 -54.62
CA HIS A 47 -14.05 15.51 -55.31
C HIS A 47 -12.78 15.27 -54.50
N ARG A 48 -12.14 16.33 -53.97
CA ARG A 48 -10.95 16.21 -53.11
C ARG A 48 -11.24 15.46 -51.81
N PHE A 49 -12.38 15.70 -51.19
CA PHE A 49 -12.80 15.00 -49.97
C PHE A 49 -12.96 13.48 -50.20
N LEU A 50 -13.65 13.09 -51.28
CA LEU A 50 -13.79 11.68 -51.67
C LEU A 50 -12.45 11.06 -52.09
N MET A 51 -11.61 11.81 -52.80
CA MET A 51 -10.28 11.36 -53.26
C MET A 51 -9.32 11.14 -52.08
N ASN A 52 -9.39 12.01 -51.07
CA ASN A 52 -8.61 11.88 -49.83
C ASN A 52 -9.29 10.94 -48.83
N LYS A 53 -10.09 9.97 -49.29
CA LYS A 53 -10.75 8.96 -48.44
C LYS A 53 -11.42 9.55 -47.19
N TRP A 54 -12.09 10.68 -47.35
CA TRP A 54 -12.81 11.37 -46.27
C TRP A 54 -11.91 11.91 -45.14
N TRP A 55 -10.60 11.99 -45.32
CA TRP A 55 -9.60 12.46 -44.35
C TRP A 55 -9.56 11.65 -43.05
N VAL A 56 -10.13 10.44 -43.04
CA VAL A 56 -10.20 9.59 -41.85
C VAL A 56 -8.81 9.12 -41.45
N ASP A 57 -7.98 8.77 -42.43
CA ASP A 57 -6.62 8.29 -42.21
C ASP A 57 -5.77 9.41 -41.58
N GLU A 58 -5.79 10.62 -42.14
CA GLU A 58 -5.02 11.77 -41.65
C GLU A 58 -5.46 12.25 -40.27
N PHE A 59 -6.78 12.29 -40.02
CA PHE A 59 -7.28 12.63 -38.69
C PHE A 59 -6.82 11.63 -37.64
N TYR A 60 -6.84 10.33 -37.96
CA TYR A 60 -6.39 9.28 -37.04
C TYR A 60 -4.89 9.39 -36.76
N GLU A 61 -4.10 9.68 -37.80
CA GLU A 61 -2.66 9.85 -37.69
C GLU A 61 -2.30 11.06 -36.81
N GLU A 62 -2.92 12.21 -37.03
CA GLU A 62 -2.61 13.40 -36.23
C GLU A 62 -3.10 13.30 -34.79
N THR A 63 -4.27 12.69 -34.57
CA THR A 63 -4.87 12.65 -33.23
C THR A 63 -4.44 11.45 -32.41
N PHE A 64 -4.66 10.23 -32.89
CA PHE A 64 -4.40 9.03 -32.11
C PHE A 64 -2.93 8.65 -32.14
N ILE A 65 -2.34 8.57 -33.34
CA ILE A 65 -0.92 8.20 -33.47
C ILE A 65 -0.05 9.32 -32.88
N GLY A 66 -0.31 10.58 -33.26
CA GLY A 66 0.40 11.73 -32.71
C GLY A 66 0.30 11.86 -31.18
N ALA A 67 -0.87 11.62 -30.58
CA ALA A 67 -1.00 11.65 -29.12
C ALA A 67 -0.25 10.49 -28.44
N VAL A 68 -0.29 9.29 -29.01
CA VAL A 68 0.43 8.13 -28.48
C VAL A 68 1.94 8.34 -28.57
N ASP A 69 2.44 8.87 -29.69
CA ASP A 69 3.86 9.15 -29.88
C ASP A 69 4.34 10.24 -28.91
N ALA A 70 3.59 11.33 -28.76
CA ALA A 70 3.91 12.39 -27.79
C ALA A 70 3.93 11.86 -26.35
N LEU A 71 3.00 10.96 -26.01
CA LEU A 71 2.95 10.32 -24.70
C LEU A 71 4.15 9.38 -24.49
N ALA A 72 4.52 8.61 -25.50
CA ALA A 72 5.69 7.72 -25.45
C ALA A 72 7.00 8.51 -25.27
N GLU A 73 7.15 9.64 -25.97
CA GLU A 73 8.29 10.55 -25.79
C GLU A 73 8.33 11.13 -24.38
N PHE A 74 7.18 11.54 -23.84
CA PHE A 74 7.09 12.05 -22.47
C PHE A 74 7.53 10.99 -21.45
N PHE A 75 7.05 9.75 -21.56
CA PHE A 75 7.48 8.67 -20.67
C PHE A 75 8.96 8.35 -20.80
N THR A 76 9.49 8.35 -22.03
CA THR A 76 10.93 8.16 -22.28
C THR A 76 11.77 9.27 -21.66
N TRP A 77 11.30 10.51 -21.74
CA TRP A 77 11.94 11.65 -21.08
C TRP A 77 11.89 11.51 -19.56
N ALA A 78 10.73 11.16 -19.01
CA ALA A 78 10.53 10.98 -17.58
C ALA A 78 11.43 9.87 -17.03
N ASP A 79 11.53 8.73 -17.71
CA ASP A 79 12.40 7.63 -17.31
C ASP A 79 13.88 8.06 -17.27
N LYS A 80 14.39 8.69 -18.33
CA LYS A 80 15.78 9.17 -18.39
C LYS A 80 16.14 10.17 -17.30
N TRP A 81 15.23 11.09 -16.98
CA TRP A 81 15.52 12.17 -16.03
C TRP A 81 15.19 11.81 -14.59
N ILE A 82 14.07 11.13 -14.37
CA ILE A 82 13.59 10.79 -13.04
C ILE A 82 14.20 9.45 -12.62
N VAL A 83 14.00 8.39 -13.39
CA VAL A 83 14.42 7.05 -12.99
C VAL A 83 15.94 6.93 -13.10
N ASP A 84 16.51 7.09 -14.28
CA ASP A 84 17.97 7.02 -14.47
C ASP A 84 18.68 8.16 -13.74
N GLY A 85 18.14 9.38 -13.87
CA GLY A 85 18.77 10.58 -13.31
C GLY A 85 18.79 10.62 -11.79
N ILE A 86 17.74 10.14 -11.11
CA ILE A 86 17.65 10.16 -9.65
C ILE A 86 18.05 8.81 -9.09
N VAL A 87 17.37 7.73 -9.48
CA VAL A 87 17.56 6.41 -8.86
C VAL A 87 18.96 5.88 -9.17
N ALA A 88 19.33 5.78 -10.44
CA ALA A 88 20.62 5.18 -10.79
C ALA A 88 21.81 6.06 -10.35
N ARG A 89 21.74 7.37 -10.56
CA ARG A 89 22.85 8.26 -10.18
C ARG A 89 22.99 8.46 -8.67
N LEU A 90 21.89 8.61 -7.92
CA LEU A 90 22.00 8.78 -6.47
C LEU A 90 22.51 7.50 -5.81
N THR A 91 21.98 6.33 -6.20
CA THR A 91 22.45 5.05 -5.65
C THR A 91 23.92 4.82 -5.98
N ALA A 92 24.33 5.02 -7.23
CA ALA A 92 25.74 4.95 -7.63
C ALA A 92 26.60 5.96 -6.86
N GLY A 93 26.13 7.19 -6.68
CA GLY A 93 26.81 8.24 -5.93
C GLY A 93 27.03 7.87 -4.47
N ILE A 94 26.01 7.35 -3.79
CA ILE A 94 26.11 6.90 -2.39
C ILE A 94 27.14 5.76 -2.28
N VAL A 95 27.11 4.79 -3.19
CA VAL A 95 28.07 3.67 -3.19
C VAL A 95 29.49 4.18 -3.42
N GLN A 96 29.69 5.09 -4.37
CA GLN A 96 31.00 5.67 -4.66
C GLN A 96 31.55 6.48 -3.48
N VAL A 97 30.72 7.33 -2.87
CA VAL A 97 31.11 8.13 -1.70
C VAL A 97 31.46 7.21 -0.54
N THR A 98 30.61 6.22 -0.25
CA THR A 98 30.85 5.25 0.83
C THR A 98 32.14 4.47 0.59
N GLY A 99 32.36 3.99 -0.63
CA GLY A 99 33.59 3.28 -1.01
C GLY A 99 34.83 4.18 -0.88
N THR A 100 34.72 5.46 -1.23
CA THR A 100 35.82 6.42 -1.10
C THR A 100 36.16 6.71 0.36
N VAL A 101 35.15 6.90 1.21
CA VAL A 101 35.33 7.06 2.66
C VAL A 101 35.96 5.82 3.27
N LEU A 102 35.46 4.63 2.92
CA LEU A 102 36.01 3.36 3.40
C LEU A 102 37.46 3.15 2.96
N ARG A 103 37.81 3.56 1.74
CA ARG A 103 39.19 3.56 1.27
C ARG A 103 40.10 4.43 2.13
N TYR A 104 39.63 5.59 2.57
CA TYR A 104 40.41 6.45 3.48
C TYR A 104 40.57 5.84 4.88
N ALA A 105 39.61 5.03 5.36
CA ALA A 105 39.77 4.30 6.61
C ALA A 105 40.89 3.24 6.53
N GLN A 106 41.18 2.72 5.33
CA GLN A 106 42.26 1.76 5.07
C GLN A 106 43.62 2.49 4.92
N THR A 107 44.15 3.01 6.03
CA THR A 107 45.38 3.82 6.06
C THR A 107 46.69 3.02 5.95
N GLY A 108 46.64 1.67 5.97
CA GLY A 108 47.83 0.80 5.90
C GLY A 108 48.74 0.84 7.13
N ARG A 109 48.38 1.61 8.16
CA ARG A 109 49.15 1.76 9.40
C ARG A 109 48.67 0.78 10.46
N VAL A 110 49.53 -0.16 10.88
CA VAL A 110 49.20 -1.17 11.92
C VAL A 110 48.73 -0.53 13.23
N GLN A 111 49.33 0.60 13.61
CA GLN A 111 48.95 1.36 14.81
C GLN A 111 47.49 1.85 14.77
N ALA A 112 47.00 2.26 13.59
CA ALA A 112 45.63 2.73 13.44
C ALA A 112 44.62 1.59 13.63
N TYR A 113 44.92 0.40 13.10
CA TYR A 113 44.11 -0.79 13.33
C TYR A 113 44.11 -1.21 14.81
N ALA A 114 45.27 -1.19 15.47
CA ALA A 114 45.36 -1.51 16.91
C ALA A 114 44.53 -0.54 17.76
N ALA A 115 44.60 0.77 17.48
CA ALA A 115 43.79 1.78 18.16
C ALA A 115 42.28 1.56 17.92
N ALA A 116 41.88 1.25 16.68
CA ALA A 116 40.49 0.95 16.33
C ALA A 116 39.96 -0.30 17.07
N MET A 117 40.79 -1.34 17.22
CA MET A 117 40.42 -2.55 17.97
C MET A 117 40.23 -2.24 19.47
N VAL A 118 41.15 -1.50 20.09
CA VAL A 118 41.03 -1.10 21.49
C VAL A 118 39.77 -0.26 21.72
N LEU A 119 39.51 0.73 20.85
CA LEU A 119 38.28 1.53 20.91
C LEU A 119 37.03 0.66 20.70
N GLY A 120 37.04 -0.25 19.72
CA GLY A 120 35.93 -1.15 19.46
C GLY A 120 35.61 -2.06 20.65
N THR A 121 36.63 -2.66 21.27
CA THR A 121 36.46 -3.48 22.47
C THR A 121 36.02 -2.65 23.66
N ALA A 122 36.54 -1.44 23.84
CA ALA A 122 36.10 -0.53 24.90
C ALA A 122 34.63 -0.12 24.73
N CYS A 123 34.21 0.22 23.50
CA CYS A 123 32.81 0.54 23.19
C CYS A 123 31.89 -0.67 23.39
N LEU A 124 32.31 -1.86 22.97
CA LEU A 124 31.54 -3.09 23.18
C LEU A 124 31.42 -3.43 24.66
N GLY A 125 32.52 -3.31 25.40
CA GLY A 125 32.55 -3.48 26.86
C GLY A 125 31.63 -2.49 27.55
N TRP A 126 31.72 -1.21 27.18
CA TRP A 126 30.82 -0.16 27.66
C TRP A 126 29.34 -0.51 27.40
N PHE A 127 29.00 -0.90 26.17
CA PHE A 127 27.63 -1.28 25.81
C PHE A 127 27.13 -2.48 26.63
N MET A 128 27.96 -3.50 26.85
CA MET A 128 27.61 -4.67 27.67
C MET A 128 27.47 -4.33 29.15
N LEU A 129 28.27 -3.40 29.68
CA LEU A 129 28.24 -2.93 31.06
C LEU A 129 27.13 -1.90 31.33
N THR A 130 26.51 -1.36 30.29
CA THR A 130 25.36 -0.48 30.47
C THR A 130 24.12 -1.35 30.69
N PRO A 131 23.40 -1.22 31.82
CA PRO A 131 22.22 -2.02 32.07
C PRO A 131 21.13 -1.69 31.06
N HIS A 132 20.61 -2.72 30.39
CA HIS A 132 19.51 -2.61 29.45
C HIS A 132 18.23 -3.19 30.09
N ALA A 133 17.44 -2.34 30.72
CA ALA A 133 16.16 -2.74 31.30
C ALA A 133 15.14 -2.99 30.19
N ASN A 134 14.74 -4.25 30.00
CA ASN A 134 13.64 -4.63 29.11
C ASN A 134 12.82 -5.73 29.79
N ALA A 135 11.49 -5.60 29.78
CA ALA A 135 10.58 -6.65 30.23
C ALA A 135 9.63 -7.04 29.10
N LYS A 136 9.30 -8.33 29.00
CA LYS A 136 8.28 -8.84 28.09
C LYS A 136 7.01 -9.19 28.87
N PRO A 137 5.82 -8.68 28.47
CA PRO A 137 4.57 -9.08 29.08
C PRO A 137 4.12 -10.45 28.53
N PHE A 138 3.83 -11.38 29.42
CA PHE A 138 3.10 -12.61 29.14
C PHE A 138 1.66 -12.43 29.61
N GLU A 139 0.75 -12.30 28.64
CA GLU A 139 -0.64 -11.95 28.89
C GLU A 139 -1.55 -13.18 28.73
N ASN A 140 -2.35 -13.49 29.74
CA ASN A 140 -3.40 -14.50 29.63
C ASN A 140 -4.77 -13.86 29.89
N HIS A 141 -5.37 -13.36 28.82
CA HIS A 141 -6.59 -12.55 28.87
C HIS A 141 -7.81 -13.30 29.41
N ARG A 142 -7.81 -14.64 29.33
CA ARG A 142 -8.92 -15.50 29.79
C ARG A 142 -8.98 -15.65 31.31
N THR A 143 -7.84 -15.60 31.99
CA THR A 143 -7.75 -15.78 33.45
C THR A 143 -7.50 -14.47 34.20
N GLY A 144 -7.15 -13.40 33.49
CA GLY A 144 -6.76 -12.11 34.10
C GLY A 144 -5.34 -12.08 34.67
N SER A 145 -4.58 -13.17 34.51
CA SER A 145 -3.21 -13.25 34.97
C SER A 145 -2.26 -12.60 33.97
N TYR A 146 -1.48 -11.63 34.46
CA TYR A 146 -0.40 -10.99 33.73
C TYR A 146 0.90 -11.32 34.45
N ARG A 147 1.88 -11.85 33.70
CA ARG A 147 3.22 -12.12 34.20
C ARG A 147 4.20 -11.29 33.38
N MET A 148 5.05 -10.53 34.04
CA MET A 148 6.16 -9.85 33.38
C MET A 148 7.44 -10.58 33.71
N GLU A 149 8.29 -10.77 32.70
CA GLU A 149 9.63 -11.32 32.87
C GLU A 149 10.67 -10.31 32.40
N ALA A 150 11.62 -10.01 33.28
CA ALA A 150 12.78 -9.18 32.95
C ALA A 150 13.80 -9.95 32.10
N ALA A 151 14.38 -9.26 31.11
CA ALA A 151 15.46 -9.79 30.31
C ALA A 151 16.67 -10.15 31.20
N PRO A 152 17.27 -11.33 31.01
CA PRO A 152 18.44 -11.73 31.79
C PRO A 152 19.65 -10.88 31.40
N GLY A 153 20.44 -10.46 32.39
CA GLY A 153 21.76 -9.86 32.19
C GLY A 153 22.76 -10.32 33.24
N LEU A 154 24.04 -10.10 32.97
CA LEU A 154 25.12 -10.55 33.83
C LEU A 154 25.14 -9.70 35.11
N GLY A 155 24.93 -10.31 36.28
CA GLY A 155 24.99 -9.60 37.57
C GLY A 155 23.82 -8.64 37.81
N TYR A 156 22.74 -8.74 37.04
CA TYR A 156 21.57 -7.88 37.18
C TYR A 156 20.77 -8.26 38.43
N SER A 157 20.46 -7.24 39.22
CA SER A 157 19.45 -7.29 40.26
C SER A 157 18.22 -6.51 39.80
N TYR A 158 17.04 -7.02 40.15
CA TYR A 158 15.76 -6.56 39.63
C TYR A 158 14.91 -6.01 40.77
N ARG A 159 14.24 -4.91 40.51
CA ARG A 159 13.25 -4.32 41.39
C ARG A 159 12.00 -3.97 40.60
N TRP A 160 10.86 -4.43 41.09
CA TRP A 160 9.56 -4.20 40.47
C TRP A 160 8.74 -3.24 41.32
N SER A 161 8.23 -2.19 40.69
CA SER A 161 7.25 -1.30 41.29
C SER A 161 6.08 -1.13 40.35
N SER A 162 4.92 -0.86 40.91
CA SER A 162 3.72 -0.66 40.10
C SER A 162 2.80 0.37 40.73
N LYS A 163 2.05 1.06 39.87
CA LYS A 163 1.01 2.01 40.27
C LYS A 163 -0.29 1.70 39.57
N GLN A 164 -1.40 1.94 40.25
CA GLN A 164 -2.75 1.79 39.71
C GLN A 164 -3.43 3.16 39.67
N GLY A 165 -3.74 3.65 38.46
CA GLY A 165 -4.27 5.01 38.27
C GLY A 165 -3.23 6.09 38.58
N ASP A 166 -3.65 7.13 39.33
CA ASP A 166 -2.83 8.31 39.66
C ASP A 166 -2.10 8.17 41.03
N GLY A 167 -1.99 6.95 41.53
CA GLY A 167 -1.27 6.65 42.78
C GLY A 167 0.25 6.65 42.61
N ASP A 168 0.97 6.67 43.74
CA ASP A 168 2.43 6.55 43.76
C ASP A 168 2.88 5.09 43.47
N PHE A 169 4.14 4.93 43.03
CA PHE A 169 4.70 3.61 42.77
C PHE A 169 4.95 2.85 44.07
N GLN A 170 4.29 1.70 44.22
CA GLN A 170 4.50 0.80 45.35
C GLN A 170 5.35 -0.39 44.93
N TYR A 171 6.37 -0.73 45.73
CA TYR A 171 7.22 -1.89 45.49
C TYR A 171 6.48 -3.19 45.80
N ASP A 172 6.49 -4.13 44.84
CA ASP A 172 5.71 -5.37 44.96
C ASP A 172 6.37 -6.40 45.90
N ALA A 173 7.68 -6.31 46.14
CA ALA A 173 8.46 -7.30 46.91
C ALA A 173 9.52 -6.68 47.85
N GLY A 174 9.27 -5.47 48.37
CA GLY A 174 10.21 -4.71 49.20
C GLY A 174 11.09 -3.74 48.40
N ASP A 175 11.78 -2.81 49.09
CA ASP A 175 12.60 -1.75 48.48
C ASP A 175 13.98 -2.24 47.99
N GLU A 176 14.35 -3.48 48.33
CA GLU A 176 15.66 -4.06 47.99
C GLU A 176 15.67 -4.69 46.58
N PHE A 177 16.80 -4.53 45.89
CA PHE A 177 17.04 -5.20 44.60
C PHE A 177 17.32 -6.69 44.82
N GLY A 178 16.55 -7.57 44.15
CA GLY A 178 16.65 -9.02 44.32
C GLY A 178 16.85 -9.77 43.00
N ASP A 179 16.96 -11.10 43.07
CA ASP A 179 17.08 -11.98 41.89
C ASP A 179 15.71 -12.33 41.26
N ASN A 180 14.63 -11.71 41.74
CA ASN A 180 13.29 -12.06 41.29
C ASN A 180 12.98 -11.41 39.93
N ARG A 181 13.19 -12.19 38.88
CA ARG A 181 13.01 -11.78 37.47
C ARG A 181 11.56 -11.73 37.01
N THR A 182 10.62 -12.16 37.84
CA THR A 182 9.21 -12.23 37.46
C THR A 182 8.32 -11.55 38.49
N THR A 183 7.42 -10.69 38.02
CA THR A 183 6.26 -10.24 38.80
C THR A 183 4.98 -10.74 38.14
N SER A 184 4.04 -11.22 38.95
CA SER A 184 2.74 -11.67 38.46
C SER A 184 1.64 -10.98 39.25
N PHE A 185 0.67 -10.42 38.53
CA PHE A 185 -0.45 -9.73 39.13
C PHE A 185 -1.72 -10.05 38.35
N ASN A 186 -2.87 -9.91 39.02
CA ASN A 186 -4.17 -10.12 38.42
C ASN A 186 -4.82 -8.74 38.20
N LEU A 187 -5.31 -8.48 36.99
CA LEU A 187 -6.09 -7.26 36.72
C LEU A 187 -7.57 -7.59 36.56
N GLU A 188 -8.38 -6.81 37.25
CA GLU A 188 -9.82 -6.75 37.03
C GLU A 188 -10.15 -6.19 35.63
N ARG A 189 -11.33 -6.51 35.12
CA ARG A 189 -11.74 -6.12 33.76
C ARG A 189 -11.86 -4.60 33.64
N GLY A 190 -11.20 -4.01 32.65
CA GLY A 190 -11.19 -2.56 32.44
C GLY A 190 -10.24 -1.79 33.36
N ALA A 191 -9.45 -2.48 34.20
CA ALA A 191 -8.40 -1.86 35.01
C ALA A 191 -7.08 -1.78 34.22
N ALA A 192 -6.33 -0.71 34.46
CA ALA A 192 -4.97 -0.52 33.96
C ALA A 192 -3.99 -0.39 35.14
N ARG A 193 -2.78 -0.92 34.97
CA ARG A 193 -1.69 -0.84 35.94
C ARG A 193 -0.40 -0.52 35.19
N THR A 194 0.32 0.49 35.66
CA THR A 194 1.66 0.80 35.15
C THR A 194 2.67 0.03 35.96
N VAL A 195 3.55 -0.70 35.28
CA VAL A 195 4.64 -1.45 35.91
C VAL A 195 5.97 -0.84 35.49
N ARG A 196 6.82 -0.63 36.48
CA ARG A 196 8.19 -0.18 36.32
C ARG A 196 9.14 -1.29 36.75
N LEU A 197 10.05 -1.62 35.86
CA LEU A 197 11.18 -2.48 36.10
C LEU A 197 12.41 -1.61 36.27
N GLU A 198 13.07 -1.71 37.41
CA GLU A 198 14.40 -1.14 37.61
C GLU A 198 15.41 -2.28 37.64
N VAL A 199 16.44 -2.15 36.83
CA VAL A 199 17.55 -3.10 36.76
C VAL A 199 18.80 -2.39 37.24
N GLN A 200 19.50 -3.02 38.16
CA GLN A 200 20.81 -2.57 38.62
C GLN A 200 21.87 -3.61 38.24
N ASP A 201 22.97 -3.13 37.66
CA ASP A 201 24.13 -3.98 37.35
C ASP A 201 25.04 -4.17 38.58
N ALA A 202 25.95 -5.13 38.53
CA ALA A 202 26.97 -5.42 39.54
C ALA A 202 27.89 -4.21 39.85
N PHE A 203 27.92 -3.22 38.96
CA PHE A 203 28.69 -1.97 39.11
C PHE A 203 27.85 -0.81 39.66
N GLY A 204 26.58 -1.04 40.03
CA GLY A 204 25.71 -0.05 40.66
C GLY A 204 24.98 0.90 39.69
N HIS A 205 25.17 0.75 38.38
CA HIS A 205 24.42 1.49 37.38
C HIS A 205 22.94 1.06 37.37
N HIS A 206 22.02 2.02 37.23
CA HIS A 206 20.58 1.74 37.13
C HIS A 206 20.03 2.04 35.73
N SER A 207 19.04 1.25 35.31
CA SER A 207 18.19 1.56 34.18
C SER A 207 16.75 1.23 34.54
N SER A 208 15.82 2.09 34.18
CA SER A 208 14.38 1.88 34.39
C SER A 208 13.67 1.65 33.06
N TRP A 209 12.72 0.73 33.07
CA TRP A 209 11.77 0.52 32.00
C TRP A 209 10.36 0.64 32.58
N GLU A 210 9.49 1.41 31.94
CA GLU A 210 8.12 1.63 32.39
C GLU A 210 7.16 1.29 31.26
N ASN A 211 6.10 0.53 31.56
CA ASN A 211 5.05 0.25 30.60
C ASN A 211 3.68 0.11 31.28
N GLU A 212 2.65 0.55 30.58
CA GLU A 212 1.26 0.42 31.02
C GLU A 212 0.65 -0.87 30.47
N VAL A 213 0.03 -1.66 31.35
CA VAL A 213 -0.71 -2.85 30.98
C VAL A 213 -2.16 -2.69 31.39
N ALA A 214 -3.06 -2.77 30.41
CA ALA A 214 -4.49 -2.61 30.61
C ALA A 214 -5.24 -3.86 30.13
N ARG A 215 -6.19 -4.34 30.95
CA ARG A 215 -7.09 -5.42 30.53
C ARG A 215 -8.32 -4.82 29.83
N PRO A 216 -8.58 -5.14 28.55
CA PRO A 216 -9.77 -4.64 27.86
C PRO A 216 -11.05 -5.09 28.56
N LYS A 217 -12.06 -4.20 28.60
CA LYS A 217 -13.34 -4.41 29.30
C LYS A 217 -14.24 -5.46 28.63
N ASP A 218 -14.04 -5.71 27.34
CA ASP A 218 -14.77 -6.69 26.53
C ASP A 218 -13.82 -7.80 26.04
N GLU A 219 -14.10 -9.06 26.39
CA GLU A 219 -13.42 -10.27 25.84
C GLU A 219 -14.04 -10.69 24.48
N ARG A 220 -14.53 -9.76 23.68
CA ARG A 220 -15.11 -10.14 22.38
C ARG A 220 -13.96 -10.41 21.39
N PRO A 221 -13.83 -11.63 20.82
CA PRO A 221 -12.86 -11.88 19.76
C PRO A 221 -13.07 -10.85 18.64
N PRO A 222 -12.00 -10.42 17.94
CA PRO A 222 -12.13 -9.45 16.85
C PRO A 222 -13.14 -9.99 15.82
N GLY A 223 -14.34 -9.41 15.79
CA GLY A 223 -15.45 -9.82 14.91
C GLY A 223 -16.77 -10.26 15.56
N SER A 224 -16.91 -10.35 16.90
CA SER A 224 -18.21 -10.72 17.50
C SER A 224 -19.12 -9.52 17.80
N ALA A 225 -20.37 -9.63 17.34
CA ALA A 225 -21.40 -8.59 17.42
C ALA A 225 -21.74 -8.23 18.89
N PRO A 226 -22.14 -6.97 19.17
CA PRO A 226 -22.45 -6.53 20.53
C PRO A 226 -23.66 -7.24 21.13
N ALA A 227 -23.62 -7.45 22.44
CA ALA A 227 -24.55 -8.26 23.24
C ALA A 227 -26.04 -7.84 23.18
N ASN A 228 -26.34 -6.71 22.55
CA ASN A 228 -27.69 -6.16 22.44
C ASN A 228 -28.31 -6.39 21.06
N MET A 229 -27.63 -7.14 20.19
CA MET A 229 -28.08 -7.44 18.83
C MET A 229 -28.58 -8.89 18.81
N ALA A 230 -29.90 -9.07 18.86
CA ALA A 230 -30.51 -10.39 18.81
C ALA A 230 -30.34 -10.96 17.40
N ILE A 231 -29.81 -12.19 17.30
CA ILE A 231 -29.82 -12.93 16.03
C ILE A 231 -31.21 -13.53 15.90
N GLN A 232 -32.00 -12.98 14.98
CA GLN A 232 -33.33 -13.50 14.66
C GLN A 232 -33.24 -14.24 13.31
N GLN A 233 -33.84 -15.42 13.23
CA GLN A 233 -33.94 -16.15 11.97
C GLN A 233 -35.11 -15.57 11.17
N ASP A 234 -34.89 -15.29 9.88
CA ASP A 234 -35.99 -14.97 8.97
C ASP A 234 -36.87 -16.21 8.72
N ASP A 235 -38.02 -16.04 8.06
CA ASP A 235 -38.94 -17.14 7.70
C ASP A 235 -38.29 -18.24 6.81
N GLN A 236 -37.06 -18.02 6.33
CA GLN A 236 -36.27 -19.00 5.59
C GLN A 236 -35.14 -19.63 6.42
N GLY A 237 -35.10 -19.37 7.73
CA GLY A 237 -34.14 -19.93 8.66
C GLY A 237 -32.74 -19.29 8.61
N ARG A 238 -32.57 -18.16 7.93
CA ARG A 238 -31.27 -17.48 7.84
C ARG A 238 -31.10 -16.50 9.00
N PRO A 239 -29.98 -16.57 9.75
CA PRO A 239 -29.73 -15.66 10.85
C PRO A 239 -29.38 -14.26 10.33
N HIS A 240 -30.10 -13.24 10.76
CA HIS A 240 -29.74 -11.84 10.55
C HIS A 240 -29.70 -11.07 11.88
N LEU A 241 -28.86 -10.05 11.94
CA LEU A 241 -28.64 -9.24 13.14
C LEU A 241 -29.70 -8.13 13.22
N VAL A 242 -30.50 -8.12 14.29
CA VAL A 242 -31.54 -7.12 14.51
C VAL A 242 -31.05 -6.08 15.52
N LEU A 243 -31.10 -4.80 15.13
CA LEU A 243 -30.74 -3.66 15.98
C LEU A 243 -31.79 -3.47 17.10
N PRO A 244 -31.38 -3.06 18.31
CA PRO A 244 -32.31 -2.80 19.41
C PRO A 244 -33.25 -1.62 19.10
N PRO A 245 -34.50 -1.64 19.60
CA PRO A 245 -35.48 -0.59 19.33
C PRO A 245 -35.02 0.75 19.92
N GLY A 246 -34.93 1.78 19.08
CA GLY A 246 -34.54 3.15 19.46
C GLY A 246 -33.24 3.66 18.81
N HIS A 247 -32.49 2.81 18.10
CA HIS A 247 -31.38 3.27 17.26
C HIS A 247 -31.84 3.48 15.80
N PRO A 248 -31.59 4.66 15.19
CA PRO A 248 -31.83 4.83 13.75
C PRO A 248 -30.93 3.87 12.98
N ALA A 249 -31.49 3.16 12.01
CA ALA A 249 -30.73 2.28 11.14
C ALA A 249 -29.57 3.07 10.50
N PRO A 250 -28.35 2.50 10.40
CA PRO A 250 -27.30 3.13 9.61
C PRO A 250 -27.83 3.27 8.18
N GLN A 251 -27.91 4.51 7.69
CA GLN A 251 -28.18 4.77 6.28
C GLN A 251 -27.07 4.07 5.50
N GLY A 252 -27.43 3.00 4.80
CA GLY A 252 -26.53 2.33 3.88
C GLY A 252 -26.25 3.28 2.73
N ASP A 253 -25.04 3.84 2.71
CA ASP A 253 -24.45 4.32 1.46
C ASP A 253 -24.36 3.11 0.54
N SER A 254 -25.24 3.11 -0.45
CA SER A 254 -25.16 2.24 -1.61
C SER A 254 -24.25 2.96 -2.60
N GLN A 255 -22.97 2.58 -2.63
CA GLN A 255 -22.09 2.51 -3.81
C GLN A 255 -20.98 1.49 -3.58
#